data_AF-A0A1B2F1E2-F1
#
_entry.id   AF-A0A1B2F1E2-F1
#
_cell.length_a   1.000
_cell.length_b   1.000
_cell.length_c   1.000
_cell.angle_alpha   90.00
_cell.angle_beta   90.00
_cell.angle_gamma   90.00
#
_symmetry.space_group_name_H-M   'P 1'
#
loop_
_entity.id
_entity.type
_entity.pdbx_description
1 polymer ?
#
loop_
_entity_poly.entity_id
_entity_poly.type
_entity_poly.pdbx_seq_one_letter_code
_entity_poly.pdbx_strand_id
1 'polypeptide(L)' 'MKTELTDQEAKVALLLADAWDEYLKLPIEHPLEQQEFCMAIHQAQDKVLARCGRRAFNRPRKR' A
#
# COMPACT_ATOMS: atom_id res chain seq x y z
N MET A 1 -1.78 -19.38 10.70
CA MET A 1 -2.77 -18.34 11.10
C MET A 1 -2.87 -17.38 9.93
N LYS A 2 -4.04 -17.19 9.31
CA LYS A 2 -4.19 -16.21 8.23
C LYS A 2 -4.11 -14.80 8.82
N THR A 3 -3.18 -13.99 8.33
CA THR A 3 -3.12 -12.55 8.57
C THR A 3 -3.94 -11.84 7.53
N GLU A 4 -5.22 -11.62 7.83
CA GLU A 4 -6.09 -10.88 6.94
C GLU A 4 -5.97 -9.38 7.24
N LEU A 5 -5.95 -8.58 6.18
CA LEU A 5 -6.08 -7.13 6.26
C LEU A 5 -7.44 -6.78 6.87
N THR A 6 -7.56 -5.64 7.55
CA THR A 6 -8.89 -5.08 7.80
C THR A 6 -9.47 -4.49 6.51
N ASP A 7 -10.79 -4.34 6.44
CA ASP A 7 -11.45 -3.69 5.30
C ASP A 7 -10.90 -2.29 5.04
N GLN A 8 -10.58 -1.56 6.10
CA GLN A 8 -9.98 -0.23 5.99
C GLN A 8 -8.53 -0.29 5.49
N GLU A 9 -7.74 -1.28 5.90
CA GLU A 9 -6.37 -1.50 5.38
C GLU A 9 -6.42 -1.84 3.87
N ALA A 10 -7.34 -2.71 3.46
CA ALA A 10 -7.57 -3.01 2.05
C ALA A 10 -8.05 -1.79 1.25
N LYS A 11 -9.01 -1.01 1.80
CA LYS A 11 -9.53 0.21 1.19
C LYS A 11 -8.42 1.24 0.94
N VAL A 12 -7.53 1.46 1.90
CA VAL A 12 -6.42 2.41 1.71
C VAL A 12 -5.46 1.92 0.64
N ALA A 13 -5.13 0.63 0.61
CA ALA A 13 -4.26 0.07 -0.44
C ALA A 13 -4.85 0.22 -1.85
N LEU A 14 -6.19 0.07 -1.98
CA LEU A 14 -6.91 0.27 -3.24
C LEU A 14 -6.94 1.75 -3.65
N LEU A 15 -7.20 2.69 -2.72
CA LEU A 15 -7.15 4.13 -3.03
C LEU A 15 -5.77 4.59 -3.54
N LEU A 16 -4.69 3.93 -3.08
CA LEU A 16 -3.35 4.19 -3.60
C LEU A 16 -3.17 3.66 -5.03
N ALA A 17 -3.80 2.54 -5.39
CA ALA A 17 -3.84 2.06 -6.77
C ALA A 17 -4.67 3.00 -7.66
N ASP A 18 -5.83 3.45 -7.18
CA ASP A 18 -6.66 4.43 -7.91
C ASP A 18 -5.88 5.75 -8.13
N ALA A 19 -5.10 6.19 -7.14
CA ALA A 19 -4.25 7.38 -7.28
C ALA A 19 -3.17 7.21 -8.36
N TRP A 20 -2.59 6.01 -8.48
CA TRP A 20 -1.68 5.68 -9.58
C TRP A 20 -2.39 5.73 -10.94
N ASP A 21 -3.58 5.15 -11.05
CA ASP A 21 -4.36 5.14 -12.28
C ASP A 21 -4.76 6.56 -12.73
N GLU A 22 -5.10 7.45 -11.80
CA GLU A 22 -5.33 8.87 -12.12
C GLU A 22 -4.04 9.61 -12.49
N TYR A 23 -2.92 9.32 -11.82
CA TYR A 23 -1.64 9.97 -12.12
C TYR A 23 -1.16 9.68 -13.54
N LEU A 24 -1.37 8.46 -14.03
CA LEU A 24 -1.02 8.08 -15.40
C LEU A 24 -1.77 8.85 -16.50
N LYS A 25 -2.85 9.54 -16.16
CA LYS A 25 -3.63 10.37 -17.10
C LYS A 25 -3.06 11.78 -17.24
N LEU A 26 -2.13 12.17 -16.35
CA LEU A 26 -1.51 13.49 -16.40
C LEU A 26 -0.52 13.59 -17.57
N PRO A 27 -0.32 14.79 -18.14
CA PRO A 27 0.77 15.03 -19.08
C PRO A 27 2.12 14.70 -18.44
N ILE A 28 3.06 14.18 -19.25
CA ILE A 28 4.40 13.88 -18.77
C ILE A 28 5.23 15.16 -18.74
N GLU A 29 5.61 15.64 -17.55
CA GLU A 29 6.44 16.84 -17.38
C GLU A 29 7.94 16.48 -17.24
N HIS A 30 8.24 15.32 -16.65
CA HIS A 30 9.62 14.82 -16.50
C HIS A 30 9.72 13.30 -16.75
N PRO A 31 10.74 12.80 -17.49
CA PRO A 31 10.85 11.38 -17.86
C PRO A 31 10.88 10.37 -16.69
N LEU A 32 11.26 10.81 -15.48
CA LEU A 32 11.34 9.95 -14.30
C LEU A 32 10.12 10.00 -13.38
N GLU A 33 9.20 10.94 -13.59
CA GLU A 33 8.17 11.25 -12.59
C GLU A 33 7.21 10.08 -12.34
N GLN A 34 6.88 9.30 -13.37
CA GLN A 34 6.04 8.10 -13.22
C GLN A 34 6.73 7.03 -12.38
N GLN A 35 8.04 6.84 -12.54
CA GLN A 35 8.80 5.90 -11.73
C GLN A 35 8.86 6.36 -10.28
N GLU A 36 9.11 7.64 -10.06
CA GLU A 36 9.18 8.25 -8.72
C GLU A 36 7.82 8.14 -8.00
N PHE A 37 6.72 8.45 -8.68
CA PHE A 37 5.39 8.36 -8.13
C PHE A 37 4.96 6.91 -7.86
N CYS A 38 5.22 5.99 -8.78
CA CYS A 38 4.98 4.55 -8.59
C CYS A 38 5.74 4.02 -7.35
N MET A 39 7.00 4.41 -7.18
CA MET A 39 7.79 4.02 -6.02
C MET A 39 7.23 4.59 -4.71
N ALA A 40 6.72 5.83 -4.71
CA ALA A 40 6.04 6.42 -3.55
C ALA A 40 4.74 5.67 -3.21
N ILE A 41 3.94 5.29 -4.21
CA ILE A 41 2.73 4.47 -4.04
C ILE A 41 3.06 3.12 -3.41
N HIS A 42 4.09 2.41 -3.91
CA HIS A 42 4.52 1.13 -3.33
C HIS A 42 4.98 1.28 -1.88
N GLN A 43 5.78 2.32 -1.58
CA GLN A 43 6.20 2.58 -0.20
C GLN A 43 5.01 2.84 0.74
N ALA A 44 3.96 3.49 0.26
CA ALA A 44 2.74 3.70 1.02
C ALA A 44 1.95 2.39 1.22
N GLN A 45 1.79 1.60 0.16
CA GLN A 45 1.12 0.30 0.23
C GLN A 45 1.85 -0.65 1.20
N ASP A 46 3.18 -0.73 1.15
CA ASP A 46 3.99 -1.54 2.07
C ASP A 46 3.72 -1.20 3.54
N LYS A 47 3.61 0.10 3.86
CA LYS A 47 3.32 0.55 5.24
C LYS A 47 1.96 0.04 5.73
N VAL A 48 0.95 0.07 4.85
CA VAL A 48 -0.41 -0.38 5.15
C VAL A 48 -0.46 -1.90 5.26
N LEU A 49 0.07 -2.62 4.28
CA LEU A 49 0.04 -4.08 4.22
C LEU A 49 0.86 -4.71 5.37
N ALA A 50 1.98 -4.10 5.76
CA ALA A 50 2.78 -4.58 6.89
C ALA A 50 2.03 -4.55 8.25
N ARG A 51 0.90 -3.84 8.36
CA ARG A 51 0.13 -3.75 9.61
C ARG A 51 -0.45 -5.11 10.02
N CYS A 52 -0.92 -5.92 9.07
CA CYS A 52 -1.47 -7.24 9.39
C CYS A 52 -0.38 -8.18 9.91
N GLY A 53 0.83 -8.10 9.33
CA GLY A 53 2.01 -8.82 9.81
C GLY A 53 2.40 -8.42 11.23
N ARG A 54 2.48 -7.12 11.52
CA ARG A 54 2.73 -6.61 12.89
C ARG A 54 1.68 -7.10 13.88
N ARG A 55 0.39 -7.08 13.50
CA ARG A 55 -0.71 -7.58 14.31
C ARG A 55 -0.57 -9.07 14.64
N ALA A 56 -0.14 -9.91 13.70
CA ALA A 56 0.11 -11.32 13.99
C ALA A 56 1.36 -11.56 14.82
N PHE A 57 2.44 -10.83 14.56
CA PHE A 57 3.68 -10.95 15.34
C PHE A 57 3.44 -10.62 16.81
N ASN A 58 2.67 -9.56 17.08
CA ASN A 58 2.35 -9.13 18.44
C ASN A 58 1.26 -9.97 19.13
N ARG A 59 0.66 -10.96 18.44
CA ARG A 59 -0.37 -11.79 19.06
C ARG A 59 0.29 -12.68 20.13
N PRO A 60 -0.27 -12.76 21.36
CA PRO A 60 0.27 -13.63 22.39
C PRO A 60 0.37 -15.06 21.87
N ARG A 61 1.54 -15.69 22.00
CA ARG A 61 1.67 -17.11 21.72
C ARG A 61 0.85 -17.85 22.78
N LYS A 62 -0.13 -18.66 22.37
CA LYS A 62 -0.74 -19.63 23.28
C LYS A 62 0.39 -20.55 23.74
N ARG A 63 0.70 -20.49 25.04
CA ARG A 63 1.58 -21.45 25.72
C ARG A 63 0.86 -22.79 25.80
#